data_AF-A0A519PBQ5-F1
#
_entry.id   AF-A0A519PBQ5-F1
#
_cell.length_a   1.000
_cell.length_b   1.000
_cell.length_c   1.000
_cell.angle_alpha   90.00
_cell.angle_beta   90.00
_cell.angle_gamma   90.00
#
_symmetry.space_group_name_H-M   'P 1'
#
loop_
_entity.id
_entity.type
_entity.pdbx_description
1 polymer ?
#
loop_
_entity_poly.entity_id
_entity_poly.type
_entity_poly.pdbx_seq_one_letter_code
_entity_poly.pdbx_strand_id
1 'polypeptide(L)'
;MNRVAVPLELSPPAERPRGGAVIELGGPTMGVAWSVKALAPPDLDLVGVQDGLQTLLNRVVAQMSPWEPQSDISRFNGSPAGAWLDMAPAFNHVLSGALGWARASDGAFDPTAG
;
A
#
# COMPACT_ATOMS: atom_id res chain seq x y z
N MET A 1 32.96 10.28 -26.11
CA MET A 1 33.49 10.80 -24.83
C MET A 1 32.31 11.15 -23.96
N ASN A 2 31.94 10.28 -23.01
CA ASN A 2 30.74 10.49 -22.19
C ASN A 2 31.08 11.45 -21.05
N ARG A 3 30.45 12.62 -21.04
CA ARG A 3 30.49 13.56 -19.92
C ARG A 3 29.24 13.37 -19.08
N VAL A 4 29.41 13.09 -17.80
CA VAL A 4 28.32 13.00 -16.82
C VAL A 4 28.46 14.18 -15.87
N ALA A 5 27.37 14.94 -15.69
CA ALA A 5 27.30 15.98 -14.68
C ALA A 5 27.01 15.34 -13.31
N VAL A 6 27.93 15.51 -12.36
CA VAL A 6 27.75 15.09 -10.98
C VAL A 6 27.44 16.34 -10.15
N PRO A 7 26.30 16.38 -9.45
CA PRO A 7 25.99 17.48 -8.53
C PRO A 7 27.07 17.61 -7.46
N LEU A 8 27.48 18.83 -7.15
CA LEU A 8 28.46 19.11 -6.10
C LEU A 8 27.85 19.01 -4.70
N GLU A 9 26.53 19.09 -4.60
CA GLU A 9 25.78 18.95 -3.35
C GLU A 9 24.70 17.88 -3.53
N LEU A 10 24.64 16.95 -2.58
CA LEU A 10 23.62 15.90 -2.50
C LEU A 10 22.74 16.20 -1.28
N SER A 11 21.42 16.26 -1.45
CA SER A 11 20.49 16.28 -0.31
C SER A 11 20.64 14.97 0.49
N PRO A 12 20.42 14.93 1.82
CA PRO A 12 20.47 13.69 2.62
C PRO A 12 19.75 12.47 2.02
N PRO A 13 18.58 12.59 1.34
CA PRO A 13 17.97 11.47 0.62
C PRO A 13 18.75 10.95 -0.60
N ALA A 14 19.89 11.54 -0.95
CA ALA A 14 20.78 11.09 -2.01
C ALA A 14 22.03 10.35 -1.50
N GLU A 15 22.09 10.02 -0.20
CA GLU A 15 22.99 8.99 0.29
C GLU A 15 22.55 7.62 -0.25
N ARG A 16 22.99 7.30 -1.47
CA ARG A 16 22.92 5.93 -1.97
C ARG A 16 23.67 5.02 -1.00
N PRO A 17 23.11 3.87 -0.60
CA PRO A 17 23.88 2.87 0.13
C PRO A 17 25.16 2.58 -0.67
N ARG A 18 26.32 2.89 -0.11
CA ARG A 18 27.59 2.61 -0.79
C ARG A 18 27.68 1.09 -0.96
N GLY A 19 27.82 0.64 -2.21
CA GLY A 19 27.84 -0.78 -2.54
C GLY A 19 26.45 -1.44 -2.67
N GLY A 20 25.36 -0.66 -2.66
CA GLY A 20 24.03 -1.21 -2.88
C GLY A 20 23.81 -1.76 -4.30
N ALA A 21 22.96 -2.77 -4.41
CA ALA A 21 22.56 -3.38 -5.68
C ALA A 21 21.10 -3.04 -6.00
N VAL A 22 20.79 -2.91 -7.29
CA VAL A 22 19.39 -2.79 -7.73
C VAL A 22 18.71 -4.13 -7.51
N ILE A 23 17.62 -4.12 -6.76
CA ILE A 23 16.77 -5.28 -6.51
C ILE A 23 15.41 -5.10 -7.18
N GLU A 24 14.78 -6.22 -7.46
CA GLU A 24 13.39 -6.30 -7.90
C GLU A 24 12.68 -7.36 -7.05
N LEU A 25 11.58 -6.97 -6.40
CA LEU A 25 10.71 -7.84 -5.63
C LEU A 25 9.32 -7.81 -6.24
N GLY A 26 8.54 -8.87 -6.02
CA GLY A 26 7.17 -8.90 -6.52
C GLY A 26 6.36 -10.06 -5.97
N GLY A 27 5.07 -10.02 -6.24
CA GLY A 27 4.14 -11.07 -5.84
C GLY A 27 2.70 -10.78 -6.29
N PRO A 28 1.79 -11.73 -6.10
CA PRO A 28 0.38 -11.53 -6.42
C PRO A 28 -0.37 -10.79 -5.30
N THR A 29 -1.35 -9.95 -5.65
CA THR A 29 -2.31 -9.37 -4.71
C THR A 29 -3.52 -8.80 -5.45
N MET A 30 -4.71 -8.83 -4.84
CA MET A 30 -5.90 -8.12 -5.35
C MET A 30 -6.20 -8.35 -6.85
N GLY A 31 -5.99 -9.58 -7.34
CA GLY A 31 -6.21 -9.95 -8.74
C GLY A 31 -5.14 -9.48 -9.74
N VAL A 32 -4.07 -8.83 -9.26
CA VAL A 32 -2.94 -8.33 -10.05
C VAL A 32 -1.61 -8.75 -9.41
N ALA A 33 -0.49 -8.27 -9.96
CA ALA A 33 0.83 -8.41 -9.35
C ALA A 33 1.33 -7.06 -8.82
N TRP A 34 2.05 -7.07 -7.70
CA TRP A 34 2.81 -5.94 -7.20
C TRP A 34 4.29 -6.10 -7.57
N SER A 35 4.99 -4.98 -7.70
CA SER A 35 6.43 -4.96 -7.91
C SER A 35 7.09 -3.81 -7.13
N VAL A 36 8.31 -4.04 -6.68
CA VAL A 36 9.16 -3.05 -6.04
C VAL A 36 10.53 -3.08 -6.71
N LYS A 37 11.02 -1.91 -7.11
CA LYS A 37 12.39 -1.71 -7.61
C LYS A 37 13.11 -0.72 -6.72
N ALA A 38 14.21 -1.14 -6.12
CA ALA A 38 14.93 -0.35 -5.13
C ALA A 38 16.45 -0.56 -5.22
N LEU A 39 17.21 0.35 -4.63
CA LEU A 39 18.64 0.16 -4.37
C LEU A 39 18.78 -0.34 -2.92
N ALA A 40 19.19 -1.58 -2.74
CA ALA A 40 19.30 -2.23 -1.43
C ALA A 40 20.77 -2.39 -1.01
N PRO A 41 21.10 -2.24 0.28
CA PRO A 41 22.43 -2.59 0.78
C PRO A 41 22.68 -4.10 0.67
N PRO A 42 23.95 -4.56 0.65
CA PRO A 42 24.31 -5.96 0.36
C PRO A 42 23.79 -6.97 1.39
N ASP A 43 23.57 -6.52 2.62
CA ASP A 43 23.20 -7.30 3.79
C ASP A 43 21.69 -7.26 4.08
N LEU A 44 20.89 -6.61 3.21
CA LEU A 44 19.44 -6.62 3.36
C LEU A 44 18.87 -8.02 3.12
N ASP A 45 18.08 -8.52 4.06
CA ASP A 45 17.31 -9.75 3.89
C ASP A 45 16.15 -9.53 2.90
N LEU A 46 16.41 -9.82 1.62
CA LEU A 46 15.42 -9.63 0.55
C LEU A 46 14.22 -10.57 0.68
N VAL A 47 14.40 -11.76 1.26
CA VAL A 47 13.31 -12.72 1.46
C VAL A 47 12.37 -12.19 2.54
N GLY A 48 12.93 -11.78 3.69
CA GLY A 48 12.15 -11.17 4.77
C GLY A 48 11.42 -9.89 4.35
N VAL A 49 12.05 -9.06 3.50
CA VAL A 49 11.38 -7.87 2.94
C VAL A 49 10.22 -8.26 2.02
N GLN A 50 10.41 -9.22 1.11
CA GLN A 50 9.35 -9.66 0.21
C GLN A 50 8.17 -10.28 0.99
N ASP A 51 8.45 -11.13 1.97
CA ASP A 51 7.43 -11.75 2.82
C ASP A 51 6.70 -10.69 3.66
N GLY A 52 7.42 -9.68 4.15
CA GLY A 52 6.86 -8.53 4.84
C GLY A 52 5.91 -7.71 3.96
N LEU A 53 6.30 -7.43 2.72
CA LEU A 53 5.45 -6.75 1.73
C LEU A 53 4.20 -7.57 1.40
N GLN A 54 4.34 -8.87 1.16
CA GLN A 54 3.20 -9.74 0.92
C GLN A 54 2.26 -9.79 2.12
N THR A 55 2.80 -9.86 3.35
CA THR A 55 2.02 -9.85 4.59
C THR A 55 1.25 -8.53 4.75
N LEU A 56 1.88 -7.40 4.45
CA LEU A 56 1.24 -6.08 4.45
C LEU A 56 0.06 -6.04 3.48
N LEU A 57 0.25 -6.51 2.24
CA LEU A 57 -0.79 -6.54 1.22
C LEU A 57 -1.91 -7.53 1.57
N ASN A 58 -1.59 -8.67 2.17
CA ASN A 58 -2.57 -9.64 2.67
C ASN A 58 -3.45 -9.02 3.77
N ARG A 59 -2.89 -8.14 4.62
CA ARG A 59 -3.70 -7.38 5.60
C ARG A 59 -4.65 -6.41 4.93
N VAL A 60 -4.24 -5.75 3.85
CA VAL A 60 -5.14 -4.87 3.08
C VAL A 60 -6.30 -5.70 2.51
N VAL A 61 -6.03 -6.88 1.94
CA VAL A 61 -7.08 -7.79 1.45
C VAL A 61 -8.03 -8.21 2.58
N ALA A 62 -7.49 -8.60 3.73
CA ALA A 62 -8.29 -8.99 4.90
C ALA A 62 -9.17 -7.85 5.44
N GLN A 63 -8.83 -6.59 5.18
CA GLN A 63 -9.64 -5.44 5.62
C GLN A 63 -10.60 -4.96 4.52
N MET A 64 -10.13 -4.89 3.28
CA MET A 64 -10.74 -4.07 2.22
C MET A 64 -11.28 -4.85 1.02
N SER A 65 -11.16 -6.19 0.99
CA SER A 65 -11.68 -6.97 -0.14
C SER A 65 -13.19 -7.19 -0.02
N PRO A 66 -14.05 -6.63 -0.89
CA PRO A 66 -15.48 -6.92 -0.89
C PRO A 66 -15.82 -8.35 -1.36
N TRP A 67 -14.82 -9.09 -1.89
CA TRP A 67 -14.99 -10.48 -2.32
C TRP A 67 -14.63 -11.50 -1.25
N GLU A 68 -13.89 -11.09 -0.21
CA GLU A 68 -13.58 -11.96 0.93
C GLU A 68 -14.69 -11.84 1.97
N PRO A 69 -15.48 -12.90 2.24
CA PRO A 69 -16.64 -12.79 3.13
C PRO A 69 -16.30 -12.42 4.57
N GLN A 70 -15.07 -12.73 5.00
CA GLN A 70 -14.58 -12.45 6.34
C GLN A 70 -13.82 -11.12 6.45
N SER A 71 -13.72 -10.35 5.35
CA SER A 71 -13.04 -9.07 5.42
C SER A 71 -13.81 -8.08 6.27
N ASP A 72 -13.09 -7.11 6.84
CA ASP A 72 -13.72 -6.06 7.64
C ASP A 72 -14.75 -5.27 6.81
N ILE A 73 -14.50 -5.04 5.51
CA ILE A 73 -15.46 -4.31 4.65
C ILE A 73 -16.71 -5.13 4.38
N SER A 74 -16.59 -6.44 4.16
CA SER A 74 -17.73 -7.32 3.96
C SER A 74 -18.58 -7.41 5.24
N ARG A 75 -17.93 -7.49 6.41
CA ARG A 75 -18.61 -7.47 7.72
C ARG A 75 -19.30 -6.13 7.98
N PHE A 76 -18.65 -5.02 7.63
CA PHE A 76 -19.24 -3.68 7.72
C PHE A 76 -20.47 -3.55 6.82
N ASN A 77 -20.34 -3.91 5.53
CA ASN A 77 -21.43 -3.84 4.57
C ASN A 77 -22.61 -4.75 4.93
N GLY A 78 -22.35 -5.90 5.57
CA GLY A 78 -23.38 -6.83 6.01
C GLY A 78 -24.04 -6.47 7.35
N SER A 79 -23.56 -5.44 8.05
CA SER A 79 -24.08 -5.09 9.37
C SER A 79 -25.40 -4.30 9.30
N PRO A 80 -26.31 -4.46 10.29
CA PRO A 80 -27.55 -3.70 10.31
C PRO A 80 -27.32 -2.19 10.35
N ALA A 81 -28.21 -1.44 9.71
CA ALA A 81 -28.16 0.02 9.78
C ALA A 81 -28.23 0.50 11.24
N GLY A 82 -27.35 1.45 11.59
CA GLY A 82 -27.23 1.96 12.97
C GLY A 82 -26.41 1.09 13.93
N ALA A 83 -25.91 -0.07 13.47
CA ALA A 83 -24.98 -0.87 14.25
C ALA A 83 -23.60 -0.20 14.35
N TRP A 84 -22.93 -0.46 15.47
CA TRP A 84 -21.54 -0.07 15.68
C TRP A 84 -20.63 -1.29 15.54
N LEU A 85 -19.48 -1.08 14.93
CA LEU A 85 -18.44 -2.09 14.75
C LEU A 85 -17.11 -1.53 15.22
N ASP A 86 -16.37 -2.33 15.97
CA ASP A 86 -14.97 -2.03 16.23
C ASP A 86 -14.18 -2.14 14.93
N MET A 87 -13.50 -1.05 14.58
CA MET A 87 -12.87 -0.87 13.29
C MET A 87 -11.36 -0.74 13.45
N ALA A 88 -10.60 -1.49 12.65
CA ALA A 88 -9.15 -1.35 12.63
C ALA A 88 -8.74 0.07 12.20
N PRO A 89 -7.67 0.66 12.79
CA PRO A 89 -7.26 2.02 12.43
C PRO A 89 -6.97 2.23 10.94
N ALA A 90 -6.37 1.23 10.28
CA ALA A 90 -6.08 1.29 8.85
C ALA A 90 -7.35 1.25 7.98
N PHE A 91 -8.35 0.45 8.35
CA PHE A 91 -9.67 0.48 7.71
C PHE A 91 -10.31 1.86 7.83
N ASN A 92 -10.33 2.42 9.04
CA ASN A 92 -10.90 3.74 9.28
C ASN A 92 -10.18 4.83 8.48
N HIS A 93 -8.85 4.72 8.32
CA HIS A 93 -8.08 5.63 7.49
C HIS A 93 -8.54 5.61 6.03
N VAL A 94 -8.74 4.43 5.44
CA VAL A 94 -9.22 4.28 4.06
C VAL A 94 -10.64 4.83 3.92
N LEU A 95 -11.55 4.47 4.83
CA LEU A 95 -12.93 4.95 4.80
C LEU A 95 -13.00 6.48 4.95
N SER A 96 -12.25 7.04 5.88
CA SER A 96 -12.17 8.50 6.08
C SER A 96 -11.65 9.22 4.84
N GLY A 97 -10.63 8.66 4.18
CA GLY A 97 -10.11 9.17 2.91
C GLY A 97 -11.15 9.13 1.79
N ALA A 98 -11.84 7.99 1.64
CA ALA A 98 -12.89 7.80 0.65
C ALA A 98 -14.04 8.81 0.82
N LEU A 99 -14.51 9.01 2.06
CA LEU A 99 -15.53 10.02 2.37
C LEU A 99 -15.02 11.45 2.15
N GLY A 100 -13.73 11.71 2.39
CA GLY A 100 -13.08 12.97 2.07
C GLY A 100 -13.14 13.27 0.57
N TRP A 101 -12.81 12.29 -0.27
CA TRP A 101 -12.89 12.41 -1.73
C TRP A 101 -14.33 12.56 -2.23
N ALA A 102 -15.29 11.86 -1.63
CA ALA A 102 -16.70 12.02 -1.98
C ALA A 102 -17.17 13.46 -1.78
N ARG A 103 -16.80 14.10 -0.66
CA ARG A 103 -17.11 15.51 -0.41
C ARG A 103 -16.36 16.45 -1.36
N ALA A 104 -15.07 16.21 -1.57
CA ALA A 104 -14.24 17.07 -2.42
C ALA A 104 -14.65 17.04 -3.90
N SER A 105 -15.28 15.95 -4.32
CA SER A 105 -15.72 15.71 -5.69
C SER A 105 -17.22 15.95 -5.92
N ASP A 106 -17.94 16.51 -4.94
CA ASP A 106 -19.40 16.70 -4.98
C ASP A 106 -20.16 15.41 -5.36
N GLY A 107 -19.70 14.28 -4.81
CA GLY A 107 -20.29 12.96 -5.06
C GLY A 107 -19.86 12.28 -6.35
N ALA A 108 -18.98 12.87 -7.18
CA ALA A 108 -18.48 12.17 -8.37
C ALA A 108 -17.65 10.92 -8.03
N PHE A 109 -17.00 10.91 -6.85
CA PHE A 109 -16.48 9.72 -6.21
C PHE A 109 -17.47 9.26 -5.12
N ASP A 110 -18.09 8.09 -5.29
CA ASP A 110 -19.02 7.54 -4.29
C ASP A 110 -18.54 6.15 -3.81
N PRO A 111 -17.99 6.04 -2.58
CA PRO A 111 -17.56 4.77 -2.02
C PRO A 111 -18.71 3.85 -1.60
N THR A 112 -19.96 4.31 -1.70
CA THR A 112 -21.18 3.56 -1.32
C THR A 112 -21.99 3.05 -2.51
N ALA A 113 -21.52 3.26 -3.74
CA ALA A 113 -22.22 2.87 -4.96
C ALA A 113 -22.17 1.35 -5.28
N GLY A 114 -21.48 0.56 -4.45
CA GLY A 114 -21.32 -0.89 -4.62
C GLY A 114 -22.46 -1.73 -4.08
#